data_AF-A0A372RS43-F1
#
_entry.id   AF-A0A372RS43-F1
#
_cell.length_a   1.000
_cell.length_b   1.000
_cell.length_c   1.000
_cell.angle_alpha   90.00
_cell.angle_beta   90.00
_cell.angle_gamma   90.00
#
_symmetry.space_group_name_H-M   'P 1'
#
loop_
_entity.id
_entity.type
_entity.pdbx_description
1 polymer ?
#
loop_
_entity_poly.entity_id
_entity_poly.type
_entity_poly.pdbx_seq_one_letter_code
_entity_poly.pdbx_strand_id
1 'polypeptide(L)'
;LLQILRLLYDGIEGRTNYSQMYILLTILLLFSQDEVFNENIQKISISYQPWFTERLLKSVSLGGLTYLVLIRVIQFNLSSHRDVYFHNNCLATMANLGNSIQDIHPYVAQRLVNLFDIVAKRYQKLREKAQQQGEDENSDAVAIYGDLVCLVLEIINSVLIRRLNSNPELIYSLLHKKDLFTHFQLHPRFAELIANIDNVISYFHARISEANLKSPSAEEISELIETAARTWPPGRLKEFPDLKFQYEEELESQEFFCPYVWALIYRHTWIYWDENKTHILNDYIIVSNI
;
A
#
# COMPACT_ATOMS: atom_id res chain seq x y z
N LEU A 1 -2.46 8.09 14.89
CA LEU A 1 -2.50 7.14 13.75
C LEU A 1 -3.84 6.39 13.65
N LEU A 2 -4.27 5.60 14.64
CA LEU A 2 -5.50 4.77 14.52
C LEU A 2 -6.76 5.55 14.10
N GLN A 3 -6.97 6.76 14.64
CA GLN A 3 -8.08 7.62 14.24
C GLN A 3 -7.98 8.11 12.78
N ILE A 4 -6.77 8.38 12.29
CA ILE A 4 -6.54 8.75 10.87
C ILE A 4 -6.90 7.57 9.96
N LEU A 5 -6.49 6.35 10.35
CA LEU A 5 -6.82 5.14 9.60
C LEU A 5 -8.33 4.91 9.52
N ARG A 6 -9.05 5.13 10.63
CA ARG A 6 -10.51 5.05 10.66
C ARG A 6 -11.14 6.11 9.74
N LEU A 7 -10.70 7.36 9.81
CA LEU A 7 -11.23 8.43 8.95
C LEU A 7 -10.99 8.15 7.46
N LEU A 8 -9.81 7.63 7.10
CA LEU A 8 -9.52 7.20 5.73
C LEU A 8 -10.42 6.03 5.30
N TYR A 9 -10.63 5.06 6.20
CA TYR A 9 -11.47 3.91 5.94
C TYR A 9 -12.93 4.32 5.69
N ASP A 10 -13.51 5.11 6.61
CA ASP A 10 -14.88 5.61 6.53
C ASP A 10 -15.04 6.56 5.31
N GLY A 11 -14.00 7.33 5.00
CA GLY A 11 -13.99 8.29 3.90
C GLY A 11 -14.15 7.69 2.52
N ILE A 12 -13.72 6.44 2.34
CA ILE A 12 -13.91 5.67 1.10
C ILE A 12 -15.39 5.28 0.91
N GLU A 13 -16.08 4.89 1.99
CA GLU A 13 -17.46 4.38 1.92
C GLU A 13 -18.51 5.49 1.93
N GLY A 14 -18.23 6.62 2.59
CA GLY A 14 -19.26 7.55 3.06
C GLY A 14 -19.33 8.94 2.40
N ARG A 15 -18.81 9.16 1.18
CA ARG A 15 -18.77 10.51 0.55
C ARG A 15 -18.16 11.59 1.46
N THR A 16 -17.12 11.26 2.22
CA THR A 16 -16.39 12.30 2.96
C THR A 16 -15.71 13.25 1.98
N ASN A 17 -15.54 14.52 2.37
CA ASN A 17 -14.93 15.55 1.54
C ASN A 17 -13.56 15.06 1.03
N TYR A 18 -13.39 14.95 -0.29
CA TYR A 18 -12.12 14.56 -0.93
C TYR A 18 -10.94 15.32 -0.33
N SER A 19 -11.12 16.61 -0.04
CA SER A 19 -10.13 17.48 0.61
C SER A 19 -9.60 16.88 1.93
N GLN A 20 -10.46 16.27 2.74
CA GLN A 20 -10.03 15.60 3.97
C GLN A 20 -9.15 14.38 3.67
N MET A 21 -9.45 13.60 2.63
CA MET A 21 -8.63 12.46 2.22
C MET A 21 -7.23 12.91 1.78
N TYR A 22 -7.11 13.98 0.99
CA TYR A 22 -5.81 14.57 0.62
C TYR A 22 -4.97 14.90 1.87
N ILE A 23 -5.58 15.55 2.86
CA ILE A 23 -4.90 15.95 4.09
C ILE A 23 -4.50 14.73 4.93
N LEU A 24 -5.38 13.76 5.09
CA LEU A 24 -5.07 12.55 5.87
C LEU A 24 -3.95 11.72 5.23
N LEU A 25 -3.93 11.62 3.90
CA LEU A 25 -2.85 10.96 3.16
C LEU A 25 -1.53 11.74 3.26
N THR A 26 -1.58 13.08 3.18
CA THR A 26 -0.41 13.95 3.41
C THR A 26 0.17 13.73 4.81
N ILE A 27 -0.68 13.70 5.84
CA ILE A 27 -0.25 13.48 7.23
C ILE A 27 0.39 12.09 7.39
N LEU A 28 -0.19 11.06 6.77
CA LEU A 28 0.42 9.72 6.79
C LEU A 28 1.78 9.69 6.10
N LEU A 29 1.92 10.35 4.95
CA LEU A 29 3.20 10.47 4.26
C LEU A 29 4.22 11.20 5.13
N LEU A 30 3.85 12.33 5.74
CA LEU A 30 4.69 13.09 6.67
C LEU A 30 5.17 12.22 7.84
N PHE A 31 4.29 11.46 8.47
CA PHE A 31 4.69 10.55 9.56
C PHE A 31 5.62 9.44 9.07
N SER A 32 5.38 8.89 7.87
CA SER A 32 6.19 7.80 7.33
C SER A 32 7.62 8.20 6.96
N GLN A 33 7.95 9.50 6.92
CA GLN A 33 9.32 9.95 6.68
C GLN A 33 10.25 9.67 7.86
N ASP A 34 9.70 9.46 9.07
CA ASP A 34 10.47 9.11 10.26
C ASP A 34 10.65 7.59 10.40
N GLU A 35 11.89 7.12 10.27
CA GLU A 35 12.23 5.70 10.42
C GLU A 35 11.89 5.16 11.81
N VAL A 36 12.02 5.97 12.87
CA VAL A 36 11.69 5.56 14.25
C VAL A 36 10.18 5.33 14.38
N PHE A 37 9.38 6.22 13.81
CA PHE A 37 7.93 6.00 13.70
C PHE A 37 7.64 4.70 12.93
N ASN A 38 8.28 4.49 11.78
CA ASN A 38 8.06 3.32 10.94
C ASN A 38 8.37 2.01 11.68
N GLU A 39 9.41 1.95 12.50
CA GLU A 39 9.70 0.77 13.32
C GLU A 39 8.71 0.58 14.47
N ASN A 40 8.31 1.67 15.13
CA ASN A 40 7.45 1.61 16.31
C ASN A 40 6.04 1.12 15.97
N ILE A 41 5.46 1.55 14.84
CA ILE A 41 4.10 1.11 14.48
C ILE A 41 4.00 -0.39 14.16
N GLN A 42 5.12 -1.05 13.82
CA GLN A 42 5.14 -2.49 13.58
C GLN A 42 5.08 -3.28 14.89
N LYS A 43 5.53 -2.69 15.99
CA LYS A 43 5.56 -3.30 17.33
C LYS A 43 4.25 -3.10 18.11
N ILE A 44 3.41 -2.15 17.69
CA ILE A 44 2.14 -1.87 18.35
C ILE A 44 1.08 -2.85 17.84
N SER A 45 0.69 -3.81 18.68
CA SER A 45 -0.41 -4.74 18.38
C SER A 45 -1.77 -4.09 18.65
N ILE A 46 -2.65 -4.16 17.66
CA ILE A 46 -4.01 -3.64 17.70
C ILE A 46 -4.98 -4.83 17.76
N SER A 47 -5.88 -4.79 18.73
CA SER A 47 -6.98 -5.75 18.86
C SER A 47 -8.11 -5.44 17.88
N TYR A 48 -9.12 -6.30 17.84
CA TYR A 48 -10.31 -6.16 16.99
C TYR A 48 -10.82 -4.72 16.87
N GLN A 49 -10.93 -4.25 15.62
CA GLN A 49 -11.46 -2.94 15.25
C GLN A 49 -12.83 -3.12 14.59
N PRO A 50 -13.94 -2.70 15.24
CA PRO A 50 -15.30 -2.92 14.70
C PRO A 50 -15.59 -2.25 13.36
N TRP A 51 -14.85 -1.18 13.05
CA TRP A 51 -15.00 -0.44 11.79
C TRP A 51 -14.33 -1.14 10.61
N PHE A 52 -13.38 -2.05 10.83
CA PHE A 52 -12.74 -2.81 9.76
C PHE A 52 -13.55 -4.08 9.45
N THR A 53 -14.22 -4.13 8.30
CA THR A 53 -15.27 -5.13 8.04
C THR A 53 -14.85 -6.26 7.10
N GLU A 54 -13.74 -6.14 6.35
CA GLU A 54 -13.34 -7.14 5.35
C GLU A 54 -12.89 -8.47 5.96
N ARG A 55 -12.35 -8.43 7.19
CA ARG A 55 -11.91 -9.62 7.91
C ARG A 55 -11.86 -9.36 9.41
N LEU A 56 -12.31 -10.33 10.19
CA LEU A 56 -12.10 -10.33 11.64
C LEU A 56 -10.60 -10.51 11.95
N LEU A 57 -9.94 -9.43 12.34
CA LEU A 57 -8.55 -9.42 12.79
C LEU A 57 -8.52 -9.46 14.32
N LYS A 58 -8.13 -10.61 14.89
CA LYS A 58 -7.99 -10.74 16.36
C LYS A 58 -6.85 -9.87 16.88
N SER A 59 -5.72 -9.87 16.18
CA SER A 59 -4.52 -9.10 16.48
C SER A 59 -3.79 -8.81 15.18
N VAL A 60 -3.43 -7.55 14.96
CA VAL A 60 -2.62 -7.10 13.81
C VAL A 60 -1.75 -5.94 14.26
N SER A 61 -0.53 -5.78 13.72
CA SER A 61 0.26 -4.59 14.00
C SER A 61 -0.42 -3.33 13.46
N LEU A 62 -0.17 -2.18 14.08
CA LEU A 62 -0.66 -0.90 13.59
C LEU A 62 -0.12 -0.58 12.19
N GLY A 63 1.12 -0.98 11.89
CA GLY A 63 1.69 -0.95 10.54
C GLY A 63 0.93 -1.87 9.56
N GLY A 64 0.59 -3.09 9.96
CA GLY A 64 -0.22 -4.00 9.15
C GLY A 64 -1.62 -3.46 8.85
N LEU A 65 -2.28 -2.85 9.85
CA LEU A 65 -3.56 -2.17 9.65
C LEU A 65 -3.43 -0.96 8.73
N THR A 66 -2.33 -0.22 8.82
CA THR A 66 -2.01 0.90 7.91
C THR A 66 -1.94 0.40 6.47
N TYR A 67 -1.23 -0.71 6.22
CA TYR A 67 -1.20 -1.35 4.89
C TYR A 67 -2.59 -1.73 4.39
N LEU A 68 -3.42 -2.35 5.22
CA LEU A 68 -4.77 -2.76 4.82
C LEU A 68 -5.64 -1.57 4.40
N VAL A 69 -5.61 -0.48 5.19
CA VAL A 69 -6.37 0.73 4.87
C VAL A 69 -5.84 1.38 3.58
N LEU A 70 -4.53 1.53 3.42
CA LEU A 70 -3.95 2.12 2.21
C LEU A 70 -4.22 1.26 0.95
N ILE A 71 -4.12 -0.07 1.05
CA ILE A 71 -4.51 -0.99 -0.02
C ILE A 71 -5.97 -0.79 -0.40
N ARG A 72 -6.86 -0.61 0.59
CA ARG A 72 -8.28 -0.34 0.35
C ARG A 72 -8.49 1.01 -0.36
N VAL A 73 -7.81 2.08 0.06
CA VAL A 73 -7.84 3.39 -0.61
C VAL A 73 -7.43 3.22 -2.08
N ILE A 74 -6.32 2.53 -2.36
CA ILE A 74 -5.84 2.28 -3.72
C ILE A 74 -6.89 1.51 -4.53
N GLN A 75 -7.43 0.41 -3.99
CA GLN A 75 -8.44 -0.41 -4.67
C GLN A 75 -9.69 0.39 -5.05
N PHE A 76 -10.19 1.21 -4.13
CA PHE A 76 -11.35 2.06 -4.41
C PHE A 76 -11.02 3.12 -5.46
N ASN A 77 -9.87 3.78 -5.36
CA ASN A 77 -9.44 4.81 -6.30
C ASN A 77 -9.27 4.23 -7.72
N LEU A 78 -8.75 3.00 -7.85
CA LEU A 78 -8.65 2.28 -9.13
C LEU A 78 -10.01 2.07 -9.81
N SER A 79 -11.05 1.83 -9.01
CA SER A 79 -12.41 1.58 -9.50
C SER A 79 -13.21 2.85 -9.79
N SER A 80 -12.84 3.98 -9.17
CA SER A 80 -13.59 5.24 -9.21
C SER A 80 -12.86 6.34 -10.00
N HIS A 81 -12.25 7.30 -9.31
CA HIS A 81 -11.73 8.55 -9.86
C HIS A 81 -10.34 8.42 -10.49
N ARG A 82 -9.57 7.39 -10.07
CA ARG A 82 -8.21 7.11 -10.58
C ARG A 82 -7.26 8.28 -10.35
N ASP A 83 -7.40 8.92 -9.20
CA ASP A 83 -6.59 10.05 -8.80
C ASP A 83 -5.14 9.62 -8.55
N VAL A 84 -4.22 10.17 -9.33
CA VAL A 84 -2.79 9.85 -9.24
C VAL A 84 -2.22 10.23 -7.86
N TYR A 85 -2.69 11.31 -7.25
CA TYR A 85 -2.25 11.76 -5.94
C TYR A 85 -2.51 10.69 -4.86
N PHE A 86 -3.71 10.09 -4.88
CA PHE A 86 -4.09 9.06 -3.91
C PHE A 86 -3.24 7.80 -4.09
N HIS A 87 -2.97 7.41 -5.33
CA HIS A 87 -2.10 6.27 -5.62
C HIS A 87 -0.67 6.53 -5.12
N ASN A 88 -0.11 7.69 -5.46
CA ASN A 88 1.26 8.05 -5.11
C ASN A 88 1.45 8.16 -3.60
N ASN A 89 0.58 8.88 -2.88
CA ASN A 89 0.74 9.05 -1.43
C ASN A 89 0.56 7.74 -0.66
N CYS A 90 -0.39 6.88 -1.07
CA CYS A 90 -0.57 5.58 -0.45
C CYS A 90 0.66 4.69 -0.66
N LEU A 91 1.15 4.57 -1.89
CA LEU A 91 2.32 3.73 -2.18
C LEU A 91 3.62 4.30 -1.61
N ALA A 92 3.80 5.62 -1.61
CA ALA A 92 4.92 6.30 -0.97
C ALA A 92 4.97 6.00 0.54
N THR A 93 3.81 6.11 1.21
CA THR A 93 3.68 5.75 2.64
C THR A 93 4.00 4.27 2.86
N MET A 94 3.46 3.38 2.03
CA MET A 94 3.78 1.94 2.11
C MET A 94 5.27 1.67 1.86
N ALA A 95 5.89 2.34 0.90
CA ALA A 95 7.29 2.16 0.57
C ALA A 95 8.23 2.59 1.69
N ASN A 96 7.95 3.73 2.33
CA ASN A 96 8.67 4.18 3.52
C ASN A 96 8.57 3.15 4.67
N LEU A 97 7.41 2.51 4.83
CA LEU A 97 7.19 1.47 5.84
C LEU A 97 7.82 0.11 5.49
N GLY A 98 8.10 -0.17 4.22
CA GLY A 98 8.51 -1.50 3.75
C GLY A 98 9.71 -2.08 4.48
N ASN A 99 10.72 -1.25 4.72
CA ASN A 99 11.96 -1.66 5.37
C ASN A 99 11.81 -2.05 6.87
N SER A 100 10.73 -1.60 7.52
CA SER A 100 10.48 -1.87 8.94
C SER A 100 9.53 -3.05 9.18
N ILE A 101 8.85 -3.56 8.14
CA ILE A 101 7.87 -4.65 8.30
C ILE A 101 8.55 -5.89 8.88
N GLN A 102 7.94 -6.40 9.96
CA GLN A 102 8.30 -7.65 10.61
C GLN A 102 7.01 -8.33 11.08
N ASP A 103 7.02 -9.66 11.10
CA ASP A 103 5.92 -10.50 11.56
C ASP A 103 4.59 -10.12 10.89
N ILE A 104 4.63 -9.88 9.58
CA ILE A 104 3.46 -9.45 8.81
C ILE A 104 2.31 -10.45 8.99
N HIS A 105 1.14 -9.94 9.35
CA HIS A 105 -0.03 -10.79 9.51
C HIS A 105 -0.41 -11.46 8.17
N PRO A 106 -0.83 -12.75 8.15
CA PRO A 106 -1.09 -13.52 6.93
C PRO A 106 -2.01 -12.80 5.93
N TYR A 107 -3.07 -12.17 6.45
CA TYR A 107 -3.99 -11.39 5.64
C TYR A 107 -3.36 -10.15 5.00
N VAL A 108 -2.45 -9.46 5.70
CA VAL A 108 -1.76 -8.27 5.17
C VAL A 108 -0.81 -8.69 4.04
N ALA A 109 -0.05 -9.76 4.24
CA ALA A 109 0.82 -10.34 3.21
C ALA A 109 0.02 -10.73 1.95
N GLN A 110 -1.09 -11.43 2.13
CA GLN A 110 -1.99 -11.80 1.03
C GLN A 110 -2.53 -10.57 0.30
N ARG A 111 -2.95 -9.52 1.02
CA ARG A 111 -3.49 -8.29 0.42
C ARG A 111 -2.42 -7.48 -0.30
N LEU A 112 -1.17 -7.48 0.18
CA LEU A 112 -0.03 -6.87 -0.52
C LEU A 112 0.26 -7.58 -1.85
N VAL A 113 0.33 -8.91 -1.86
CA VAL A 113 0.53 -9.68 -3.12
C VAL A 113 -0.64 -9.51 -4.09
N ASN A 114 -1.87 -9.47 -3.58
CA ASN A 114 -3.05 -9.21 -4.42
C ASN A 114 -3.11 -7.77 -4.94
N LEU A 115 -2.50 -6.80 -4.27
CA LEU A 115 -2.40 -5.44 -4.78
C LEU A 115 -1.60 -5.42 -6.09
N PHE A 116 -0.48 -6.16 -6.14
CA PHE A 116 0.29 -6.33 -7.38
C PHE A 116 -0.60 -6.86 -8.50
N ASP A 117 -1.37 -7.94 -8.28
CA ASP A 117 -2.27 -8.51 -9.29
C ASP A 117 -3.25 -7.47 -9.86
N ILE A 118 -3.87 -6.68 -8.98
CA ILE A 118 -4.87 -5.69 -9.36
C ILE A 118 -4.25 -4.57 -10.22
N VAL A 119 -3.11 -4.03 -9.79
CA VAL A 119 -2.42 -2.94 -10.51
C VAL A 119 -1.82 -3.48 -11.83
N ALA A 120 -1.25 -4.67 -11.81
CA ALA A 120 -0.69 -5.34 -12.98
C ALA A 120 -1.73 -5.62 -14.07
N LYS A 121 -2.90 -6.17 -13.70
CA LYS A 121 -4.02 -6.37 -14.63
C LYS A 121 -4.53 -5.07 -15.21
N ARG A 122 -4.53 -3.99 -14.42
CA ARG A 122 -4.96 -2.67 -14.88
C ARG A 122 -3.97 -2.12 -15.90
N TYR A 123 -2.67 -2.22 -15.62
CA TYR A 123 -1.60 -1.85 -16.54
C TYR A 123 -1.68 -2.62 -17.87
N GLN A 124 -1.82 -3.95 -17.82
CA GLN A 124 -1.95 -4.78 -19.02
C GLN A 124 -3.14 -4.38 -19.89
N LYS A 125 -4.33 -4.19 -19.28
CA LYS A 125 -5.53 -3.74 -20.00
C LYS A 125 -5.37 -2.38 -20.67
N LEU A 126 -4.64 -1.45 -20.06
CA LEU A 126 -4.37 -0.14 -20.65
C LEU A 126 -3.40 -0.26 -21.82
N ARG A 127 -2.35 -1.07 -21.66
CA ARG A 127 -1.37 -1.33 -22.71
C ARG A 127 -1.99 -2.00 -23.95
N GLU A 128 -2.84 -3.00 -23.75
CA GLU A 128 -3.57 -3.67 -24.83
C GLU A 128 -4.47 -2.69 -25.60
N LYS A 129 -5.13 -1.76 -24.89
CA LYS A 129 -5.96 -0.72 -25.52
C LYS A 129 -5.12 0.26 -26.33
N ALA A 130 -4.00 0.73 -25.80
CA ALA A 130 -3.10 1.63 -26.50
C ALA A 130 -2.60 0.99 -27.81
N GLN A 131 -2.18 -0.28 -27.74
CA GLN A 131 -1.76 -1.06 -28.92
C GLN A 131 -2.88 -1.20 -29.98
N GLN A 132 -4.11 -1.46 -29.55
CA GLN A 132 -5.26 -1.57 -30.46
C GLN A 132 -5.63 -0.23 -31.12
N GLN A 133 -5.43 0.88 -30.42
CA GLN A 133 -5.77 2.22 -30.90
C GLN A 133 -4.63 2.87 -31.71
N GLY A 134 -3.49 2.20 -31.84
CA GLY A 134 -2.29 2.77 -32.44
C GLY A 134 -1.75 3.97 -31.67
N GLU A 135 -2.13 4.10 -30.39
CA GLU A 135 -1.57 5.09 -29.48
C GLU A 135 -0.16 4.65 -29.07
N ASP A 136 0.68 5.63 -28.77
CA ASP A 136 2.05 5.37 -28.34
C ASP A 136 2.03 4.52 -27.05
N GLU A 137 2.92 3.51 -26.94
CA GLU A 137 3.02 2.66 -25.73
C GLU A 137 3.36 3.50 -24.48
N ASN A 138 3.78 4.76 -24.68
CA ASN A 138 4.09 5.77 -23.68
C ASN A 138 2.92 6.73 -23.34
N SER A 139 1.66 6.38 -23.65
CA SER A 139 0.51 7.14 -23.15
C SER A 139 0.65 7.39 -21.64
N ASP A 140 0.39 8.63 -21.19
CA ASP A 140 0.56 9.05 -19.79
C ASP A 140 -0.09 8.07 -18.81
N ALA A 141 -1.27 7.55 -19.15
CA ALA A 141 -1.95 6.56 -18.33
C ALA A 141 -1.17 5.23 -18.24
N VAL A 142 -0.65 4.71 -19.35
CA VAL A 142 0.15 3.47 -19.35
C VAL A 142 1.44 3.67 -18.53
N ALA A 143 2.08 4.83 -18.68
CA ALA A 143 3.28 5.19 -17.92
C ALA A 143 3.00 5.21 -16.40
N ILE A 144 1.98 5.97 -15.96
CA ILE A 144 1.57 6.08 -14.56
C ILE A 144 1.28 4.70 -13.96
N TYR A 145 0.46 3.88 -14.62
CA TYR A 145 0.15 2.55 -14.10
C TYR A 145 1.35 1.62 -14.11
N GLY A 146 2.29 1.80 -15.04
CA GLY A 146 3.58 1.12 -15.03
C GLY A 146 4.44 1.52 -13.83
N ASP A 147 4.45 2.81 -13.44
CA ASP A 147 5.10 3.30 -12.22
C ASP A 147 4.49 2.64 -10.99
N LEU A 148 3.16 2.53 -10.93
CA LEU A 148 2.48 1.87 -9.81
C LEU A 148 2.84 0.37 -9.70
N VAL A 149 2.92 -0.35 -10.82
CA VAL A 149 3.38 -1.76 -10.81
C VAL A 149 4.81 -1.85 -10.27
N CYS A 150 5.70 -0.98 -10.76
CA CYS A 150 7.09 -0.91 -10.33
C CYS A 150 7.18 -0.70 -8.82
N LEU A 151 6.47 0.30 -8.30
CA LEU A 151 6.53 0.67 -6.89
C LEU A 151 5.99 -0.44 -5.97
N VAL A 152 4.93 -1.15 -6.37
CA VAL A 152 4.44 -2.31 -5.61
C VAL A 152 5.48 -3.44 -5.58
N LEU A 153 6.15 -3.70 -6.71
CA LEU A 153 7.22 -4.69 -6.78
C LEU A 153 8.44 -4.28 -5.95
N GLU A 154 8.80 -3.00 -5.95
CA GLU A 154 9.89 -2.45 -5.13
C GLU A 154 9.56 -2.56 -3.63
N ILE A 155 8.30 -2.30 -3.22
CA ILE A 155 7.84 -2.50 -1.84
C ILE A 155 8.00 -3.97 -1.42
N ILE A 156 7.58 -4.92 -2.26
CA ILE A 156 7.74 -6.35 -1.97
C ILE A 156 9.24 -6.69 -1.85
N ASN A 157 10.06 -6.21 -2.79
CA ASN A 157 11.51 -6.42 -2.77
C ASN A 157 12.17 -5.83 -1.53
N SER A 158 11.79 -4.63 -1.10
CA SER A 158 12.28 -3.99 0.12
C SER A 158 12.08 -4.89 1.35
N VAL A 159 10.89 -5.48 1.51
CA VAL A 159 10.61 -6.44 2.60
C VAL A 159 11.45 -7.70 2.46
N LEU A 160 11.57 -8.27 1.25
CA LEU A 160 12.34 -9.49 1.01
C LEU A 160 13.86 -9.29 1.21
N ILE A 161 14.41 -8.15 0.81
CA ILE A 161 15.83 -7.87 0.95
C ILE A 161 16.20 -7.67 2.41
N ARG A 162 15.37 -6.92 3.18
CA ARG A 162 15.72 -6.51 4.54
C ARG A 162 15.17 -7.40 5.65
N ARG A 163 14.02 -8.02 5.43
CA ARG A 163 13.21 -8.61 6.51
C ARG A 163 12.60 -9.97 6.13
N LEU A 164 13.10 -10.67 5.12
CA LEU A 164 12.57 -11.97 4.69
C LEU A 164 12.47 -12.99 5.84
N ASN A 165 13.52 -13.08 6.67
CA ASN A 165 13.57 -14.03 7.78
C ASN A 165 12.51 -13.77 8.86
N SER A 166 12.00 -12.54 8.93
CA SER A 166 10.96 -12.11 9.87
C SER A 166 9.57 -12.06 9.23
N ASN A 167 9.42 -12.48 7.96
CA ASN A 167 8.15 -12.38 7.24
C ASN A 167 7.80 -13.69 6.48
N PRO A 168 7.69 -14.84 7.17
CA PRO A 168 7.35 -16.11 6.55
C PRO A 168 5.99 -16.08 5.83
N GLU A 169 5.03 -15.32 6.34
CA GLU A 169 3.70 -15.16 5.75
C GLU A 169 3.70 -14.47 4.38
N LEU A 170 4.67 -13.57 4.13
CA LEU A 170 4.88 -13.00 2.80
C LEU A 170 5.38 -14.06 1.83
N ILE A 171 6.33 -14.88 2.26
CA ILE A 171 6.89 -15.98 1.47
C ILE A 171 5.79 -16.99 1.12
N TYR A 172 4.97 -17.37 2.10
CA TYR A 172 3.81 -18.24 1.90
C TYR A 172 2.85 -17.65 0.85
N SER A 173 2.52 -16.36 0.99
CA SER A 173 1.64 -15.65 0.05
C SER A 173 2.20 -15.61 -1.38
N LEU A 174 3.52 -15.39 -1.53
CA LEU A 174 4.20 -15.40 -2.83
C LEU A 174 4.20 -16.79 -3.47
N LEU A 175 4.47 -17.85 -2.70
CA LEU A 175 4.43 -19.23 -3.18
C LEU A 175 3.03 -19.61 -3.69
N HIS A 176 1.99 -19.25 -2.93
CA HIS A 176 0.60 -19.51 -3.30
C HIS A 176 0.17 -18.75 -4.57
N LYS A 177 0.83 -17.63 -4.88
CA LYS A 177 0.48 -16.74 -6.00
C LYS A 177 1.61 -16.61 -7.03
N LYS A 178 2.50 -17.59 -7.11
CA LYS A 178 3.70 -17.56 -7.98
C LYS A 178 3.38 -17.28 -9.45
N ASP A 179 2.24 -17.79 -9.94
CA ASP A 179 1.85 -17.66 -11.33
C ASP A 179 1.60 -16.19 -11.75
N LEU A 180 1.30 -15.30 -10.80
CA LEU A 180 1.08 -13.88 -11.06
C LEU A 180 2.30 -13.19 -11.68
N PHE A 181 3.51 -13.64 -11.33
CA PHE A 181 4.77 -12.97 -11.69
C PHE A 181 5.31 -13.42 -13.06
N THR A 182 4.90 -14.60 -13.52
CA THR A 182 5.39 -15.24 -14.76
C THR A 182 5.25 -14.34 -16.00
N HIS A 183 4.13 -13.62 -16.12
CA HIS A 183 3.81 -12.76 -17.26
C HIS A 183 4.72 -11.52 -17.38
N PHE A 184 5.46 -11.17 -16.32
CA PHE A 184 6.30 -9.97 -16.28
C PHE A 184 7.80 -10.26 -16.27
N GLN A 185 8.21 -11.53 -16.30
CA GLN A 185 9.62 -11.95 -16.26
C GLN A 185 10.47 -11.37 -17.39
N LEU A 186 9.89 -11.25 -18.59
CA LEU A 186 10.56 -10.71 -19.78
C LEU A 186 10.33 -9.21 -19.98
N HIS A 187 9.55 -8.57 -19.11
CA HIS A 187 9.22 -7.16 -19.25
C HIS A 187 10.42 -6.31 -18.82
N PRO A 188 11.06 -5.50 -19.68
CA PRO A 188 12.33 -4.82 -19.38
C PRO A 188 12.29 -3.99 -18.09
N ARG A 189 11.13 -3.37 -17.82
CA ARG A 189 10.89 -2.54 -16.65
C ARG A 189 10.77 -3.31 -15.32
N PHE A 190 10.33 -4.57 -15.37
CA PHE A 190 9.98 -5.34 -14.17
C PHE A 190 10.87 -6.56 -13.96
N ALA A 191 11.61 -6.99 -14.99
CA ALA A 191 12.38 -8.23 -15.01
C ALA A 191 13.29 -8.38 -13.79
N GLU A 192 14.02 -7.34 -13.39
CA GLU A 192 14.95 -7.41 -12.25
C GLU A 192 14.22 -7.56 -10.91
N LEU A 193 13.12 -6.83 -10.72
CA LEU A 193 12.31 -6.89 -9.50
C LEU A 193 11.63 -8.27 -9.37
N ILE A 194 11.16 -8.80 -10.50
CA ILE A 194 10.56 -10.15 -10.58
C ILE A 194 11.60 -11.22 -10.34
N ALA A 195 12.83 -11.08 -10.86
CA ALA A 195 13.90 -12.06 -10.69
C ALA A 195 14.24 -12.32 -9.21
N ASN A 196 14.22 -11.29 -8.36
CA ASN A 196 14.36 -11.47 -6.92
C ASN A 196 13.21 -12.27 -6.30
N ILE A 197 11.97 -11.97 -6.68
CA ILE A 197 10.78 -12.69 -6.20
C ILE A 197 10.83 -14.15 -6.65
N ASP A 198 11.19 -14.41 -7.91
CA ASP A 198 11.35 -15.76 -8.46
C ASP A 198 12.47 -16.52 -7.74
N ASN A 199 13.57 -15.85 -7.35
CA ASN A 199 14.65 -16.46 -6.59
C ASN A 199 14.15 -16.93 -5.21
N VAL A 200 13.38 -16.10 -4.51
CA VAL A 200 12.73 -16.47 -3.23
C VAL A 200 11.78 -17.65 -3.46
N ILE A 201 10.84 -17.54 -4.41
CA ILE A 201 9.88 -18.61 -4.73
C ILE A 201 10.61 -19.92 -5.05
N SER A 202 11.65 -19.89 -5.89
CA SER A 202 12.40 -21.08 -6.30
C SER A 202 13.10 -21.75 -5.12
N TYR A 203 13.73 -20.96 -4.24
CA TYR A 203 14.42 -21.48 -3.06
C TYR A 203 13.44 -22.18 -2.11
N PHE A 204 12.35 -21.51 -1.73
CA PHE A 204 11.40 -22.08 -0.78
C PHE A 204 10.60 -23.23 -1.40
N HIS A 205 10.30 -23.19 -2.69
CA HIS A 205 9.69 -24.31 -3.40
C HIS A 205 10.59 -25.55 -3.35
N ALA A 206 11.90 -25.40 -3.61
CA ALA A 206 12.86 -26.49 -3.50
C ALA A 206 12.91 -27.09 -2.08
N ARG A 207 12.92 -26.25 -1.04
CA ARG A 207 12.87 -26.72 0.36
C ARG A 207 11.60 -27.50 0.69
N ILE A 208 10.45 -27.04 0.18
CA ILE A 208 9.17 -27.75 0.33
C ILE A 208 9.21 -29.11 -0.40
N SER A 209 9.77 -29.16 -1.60
CA SER A 209 9.93 -30.41 -2.34
C SER A 209 10.91 -31.39 -1.66
N GLU A 210 12.02 -30.90 -1.09
CA GLU A 210 13.01 -31.71 -0.36
C GLU A 210 12.41 -32.40 0.87
N ALA A 211 11.43 -31.78 1.53
CA ALA A 211 10.74 -32.35 2.69
C ALA A 211 9.89 -33.59 2.34
N ASN A 212 9.61 -33.84 1.05
CA ASN A 212 8.89 -35.02 0.55
C ASN A 212 7.55 -35.29 1.28
N LEU A 213 6.87 -34.23 1.71
CA LEU A 213 5.57 -34.32 2.38
C LEU A 213 4.48 -34.75 1.39
N LYS A 214 3.70 -35.77 1.75
CA LYS A 214 2.55 -36.21 0.95
C LYS A 214 1.34 -35.37 1.31
N SER A 215 0.91 -34.49 0.40
CA SER A 215 -0.24 -33.59 0.59
C SER A 215 -0.15 -32.76 1.87
N PRO A 216 0.89 -31.90 2.02
CA PRO A 216 1.10 -31.14 3.24
C PRO A 216 -0.04 -30.18 3.54
N SER A 217 -0.38 -30.06 4.80
CA SER A 217 -1.30 -29.04 5.34
C SER A 217 -0.67 -27.64 5.29
N ALA A 218 -1.49 -26.60 5.40
CA ALA A 218 -1.01 -25.23 5.45
C ALA A 218 -0.09 -24.96 6.65
N GLU A 219 -0.34 -25.63 7.78
CA GLU A 219 0.46 -25.52 9.00
C GLU A 219 1.85 -26.12 8.78
N GLU A 220 1.95 -27.32 8.23
CA GLU A 220 3.24 -27.97 7.89
C GLU A 220 4.06 -27.14 6.89
N ILE A 221 3.40 -26.54 5.88
CA ILE A 221 4.09 -25.64 4.94
C ILE A 221 4.60 -24.40 5.67
N SER A 222 3.82 -23.81 6.57
CA SER A 222 4.22 -22.61 7.31
C SER A 222 5.43 -22.88 8.21
N GLU A 223 5.41 -23.97 8.98
CA GLU A 223 6.53 -24.39 9.83
C GLU A 223 7.82 -24.62 9.03
N LEU A 224 7.68 -25.23 7.84
CA LEU A 224 8.81 -25.46 6.95
C LEU A 224 9.37 -24.15 6.38
N ILE A 225 8.51 -23.20 6.01
CA ILE A 225 8.92 -21.86 5.56
C ILE A 225 9.64 -21.14 6.69
N GLU A 226 9.11 -21.13 7.90
CA GLU A 226 9.75 -20.51 9.07
C GLU A 226 11.15 -21.10 9.33
N THR A 227 11.26 -22.43 9.25
CA THR A 227 12.54 -23.12 9.44
C THR A 227 13.53 -22.80 8.31
N ALA A 228 13.08 -22.83 7.06
CA ALA A 228 13.90 -22.52 5.90
C ALA A 228 14.34 -21.05 5.85
N ALA A 229 13.49 -20.12 6.32
CA ALA A 229 13.79 -18.69 6.36
C ALA A 229 14.97 -18.38 7.27
N ARG A 230 15.14 -19.09 8.39
CA ARG A 230 16.31 -18.96 9.28
C ARG A 230 17.64 -19.32 8.61
N THR A 231 17.60 -20.12 7.55
CA THR A 231 18.77 -20.58 6.79
C THR A 231 18.89 -19.90 5.43
N TRP A 232 18.12 -18.83 5.19
CA TRP A 232 18.18 -18.05 3.96
C TRP A 232 19.61 -17.51 3.72
N PRO A 233 20.25 -17.83 2.58
CA PRO A 233 21.60 -17.35 2.29
C PRO A 233 21.65 -15.83 2.12
N PRO A 234 22.57 -15.11 2.78
CA PRO A 234 22.74 -13.68 2.58
C PRO A 234 23.26 -13.37 1.16
N GLY A 235 22.95 -12.19 0.63
CA GLY A 235 23.47 -11.71 -0.67
C GLY A 235 22.87 -12.42 -1.90
N ARG A 236 21.80 -13.20 -1.73
CA ARG A 236 21.15 -13.94 -2.83
C ARG A 236 20.22 -13.07 -3.68
N LEU A 237 19.77 -11.94 -3.15
CA LEU A 237 18.89 -10.98 -3.82
C LEU A 237 19.70 -9.80 -4.34
N LYS A 238 19.35 -9.31 -5.53
CA LYS A 238 19.86 -8.06 -6.06
C LYS A 238 19.38 -6.92 -5.15
N GLU A 239 20.30 -6.05 -4.73
CA GLU A 239 19.94 -4.85 -3.98
C GLU A 239 19.37 -3.78 -4.91
N PHE A 240 18.39 -3.04 -4.39
CA PHE A 240 17.80 -1.88 -5.04
C PHE A 240 17.96 -0.65 -4.13
N PRO A 241 17.93 0.57 -4.69
CA PRO A 241 17.96 1.78 -3.88
C PRO A 241 16.82 1.80 -2.85
N ASP A 242 17.09 2.45 -1.72
CA ASP A 242 16.08 2.61 -0.69
C ASP A 242 14.95 3.50 -1.17
N LEU A 243 13.74 2.98 -1.05
CA LEU A 243 12.53 3.75 -1.26
C LEU A 243 12.35 4.72 -0.09
N LYS A 244 12.67 5.99 -0.33
CA LYS A 244 12.44 7.09 0.62
C LYS A 244 11.67 8.19 -0.07
N PHE A 245 10.41 8.32 0.30
CA PHE A 245 9.51 9.34 -0.21
C PHE A 245 9.31 10.42 0.82
N GLN A 246 9.43 11.67 0.37
CA GLN A 246 9.20 12.85 1.19
C GLN A 246 8.03 13.63 0.62
N TYR A 247 7.29 14.27 1.52
CA TYR A 247 6.29 15.26 1.14
C TYR A 247 7.01 16.49 0.60
N GLU A 248 6.65 16.87 -0.62
CA GLU A 248 7.06 18.12 -1.23
C GLU A 248 5.86 19.07 -1.22
N GLU A 249 6.03 20.21 -0.55
CA GLU A 249 4.98 21.21 -0.47
C GLU A 249 4.90 22.01 -1.78
N GLU A 250 3.71 22.07 -2.37
CA GLU A 250 3.46 22.89 -3.56
C GLU A 250 3.46 24.39 -3.20
N LEU A 251 3.95 25.24 -4.11
CA LEU A 251 4.09 26.69 -3.89
C LEU A 251 2.77 27.38 -3.48
N GLU A 252 1.65 26.87 -3.98
CA GLU A 252 0.31 27.43 -3.73
C GLU A 252 -0.51 26.55 -2.76
N SER A 253 0.15 25.71 -1.96
CA SER A 253 -0.49 24.82 -0.96
C SER A 253 -1.50 25.56 -0.06
N GLN A 254 -1.18 26.81 0.29
CA GLN A 254 -2.02 27.69 1.12
C GLN A 254 -3.42 27.91 0.54
N GLU A 255 -3.58 27.90 -0.79
CA GLU A 255 -4.89 28.07 -1.44
C GLU A 255 -5.83 26.90 -1.13
N PHE A 256 -5.27 25.73 -0.85
CA PHE A 256 -6.01 24.56 -0.42
C PHE A 256 -6.13 24.49 1.11
N PHE A 257 -5.00 24.58 1.84
CA PHE A 257 -4.99 24.32 3.29
C PHE A 257 -5.65 25.45 4.11
N CYS A 258 -5.43 26.71 3.76
CA CYS A 258 -5.98 27.84 4.53
C CYS A 258 -7.52 27.83 4.56
N PRO A 259 -8.25 27.79 3.43
CA PRO A 259 -9.70 27.77 3.48
C PRO A 259 -10.25 26.51 4.14
N TYR A 260 -9.57 25.36 3.98
CA TYR A 260 -9.97 24.13 4.66
C TYR A 260 -9.88 24.24 6.18
N VAL A 261 -8.75 24.75 6.72
CA VAL A 261 -8.57 24.93 8.16
C VAL A 261 -9.59 25.92 8.71
N TRP A 262 -9.82 27.05 8.03
CA TRP A 262 -10.86 27.99 8.44
C TRP A 262 -12.26 27.38 8.42
N ALA A 263 -12.58 26.56 7.42
CA ALA A 263 -13.85 25.84 7.37
C ALA A 263 -14.01 24.84 8.53
N LEU A 264 -12.92 24.17 8.95
CA LEU A 264 -12.95 23.31 10.14
C LEU A 264 -13.18 24.10 11.43
N ILE A 265 -12.47 25.22 11.61
CA ILE A 265 -12.64 26.08 12.79
C ILE A 265 -14.08 26.60 12.83
N TYR A 266 -14.60 27.09 11.70
CA TYR A 266 -15.96 27.58 11.58
C TYR A 266 -17.02 26.53 12.00
N ARG A 267 -16.83 25.26 11.59
CA ARG A 267 -17.80 24.17 11.88
C ARG A 267 -17.72 23.60 13.29
N HIS A 268 -16.50 23.51 13.84
CA HIS A 268 -16.24 22.70 15.03
C HIS A 268 -15.94 23.54 16.27
N THR A 269 -15.90 24.87 16.15
CA THR A 269 -15.75 25.77 17.29
C THR A 269 -17.06 26.48 17.60
N TRP A 270 -17.23 26.89 18.86
CA TRP A 270 -18.39 27.67 19.30
C TRP A 270 -18.13 29.18 19.21
N ILE A 271 -17.26 29.59 18.28
CA ILE A 271 -16.97 30.98 18.00
C ILE A 271 -18.18 31.56 17.26
N TYR A 272 -18.66 32.73 17.67
CA TYR A 272 -19.69 33.45 16.92
C TYR A 272 -19.10 34.03 15.63
N TRP A 273 -19.76 33.76 14.51
CA TRP A 273 -19.36 34.24 13.19
C TRP A 273 -20.47 35.11 12.58
N ASP A 274 -20.08 36.20 11.93
CA ASP A 274 -20.98 37.04 11.15
C ASP A 274 -21.21 36.38 9.78
N GLU A 275 -22.43 35.89 9.55
CA GLU A 275 -22.81 35.12 8.36
C GLU A 275 -22.54 35.86 7.04
N ASN A 276 -22.63 37.20 7.03
CA ASN A 276 -22.36 37.98 5.83
C ASN A 276 -20.86 38.04 5.51
N LYS A 277 -20.01 37.98 6.54
CA LYS A 277 -18.55 38.03 6.38
C LYS A 277 -17.92 36.66 6.14
N THR A 278 -18.59 35.58 6.53
CA THR A 278 -18.09 34.20 6.37
C THR A 278 -18.67 33.46 5.17
N HIS A 279 -19.35 34.16 4.25
CA HIS A 279 -19.99 33.52 3.09
C HIS A 279 -19.04 32.67 2.23
N ILE A 280 -17.76 33.04 2.12
CA ILE A 280 -16.73 32.25 1.40
C ILE A 280 -16.45 30.89 2.05
N LEU A 281 -16.68 30.74 3.36
CA LEU A 281 -16.53 29.47 4.06
C LEU A 281 -17.76 28.56 3.87
N ASN A 282 -18.90 29.13 3.45
CA ASN A 282 -20.13 28.37 3.21
C ASN A 282 -20.02 27.43 2.01
N ASP A 283 -19.25 27.78 0.98
CA ASP A 283 -19.02 26.91 -0.18
C ASP A 283 -18.34 25.58 0.22
N TYR A 284 -17.52 25.62 1.28
CA TYR A 284 -16.92 24.42 1.84
C TYR A 284 -17.90 23.61 2.69
N ILE A 285 -18.96 24.23 3.28
CA ILE A 285 -19.95 23.57 4.17
C ILE A 285 -20.76 22.50 3.42
N ILE A 286 -21.07 22.74 2.15
CA ILE A 286 -22.06 21.98 1.37
C ILE A 286 -21.63 20.50 1.13
N VAL A 287 -20.35 20.18 1.24
CA VAL A 287 -19.80 18.84 0.92
C VAL A 287 -19.98 17.80 2.05
N SER A 288 -20.66 18.14 3.15
CA SER A 288 -20.76 17.27 4.34
C SER A 288 -22.20 16.99 4.84
N ASN A 289 -23.23 17.43 4.13
CA ASN A 289 -24.63 17.14 4.48
C ASN A 289 -25.23 16.05 3.57
N ILE A 290 -24.57 14.89 3.45
CA ILE A 290 -25.16 13.59 3.05
C ILE A 290 -24.48 12.50 3.86
#